data_AF-A0A2M7P4H5-F1
#
_entry.id   AF-A0A2M7P4H5-F1
#
_cell.length_a   1.000
_cell.length_b   1.000
_cell.length_c   1.000
_cell.angle_alpha   90.00
_cell.angle_beta   90.00
_cell.angle_gamma   90.00
#
_symmetry.space_group_name_H-M   'P 1'
#
loop_
_entity.id
_entity.type
_entity.pdbx_description
1 polymer ?
#
loop_
_entity_poly.entity_id
_entity_poly.type
_entity_poly.pdbx_seq_one_letter_code
_entity_poly.pdbx_strand_id
1 'polypeptide(L)'
;FQVQTTEPIFAERNLGQATLLGGLLTFTTYSPMDQECQRLGNSTLYGLYYQTGTAWRTPVFGDSGLWVNNEVAYKIDLDYGLAITPNLHVGGEEGSTAFVQTSTGAIVAIKQPNLPTQEGKTGRKSWFEGIPTTPAP
;
A
#
# COMPACT_ATOMS: atom_id res chain seq x y z
N PHE A 1 -1.57 18.62 27.26
CA PHE A 1 -1.71 17.32 26.57
C PHE A 1 -3.01 17.35 25.78
N GLN A 2 -2.94 17.70 24.50
CA GLN A 2 -4.04 17.47 23.58
C GLN A 2 -3.84 16.07 23.03
N VAL A 3 -4.71 15.14 23.41
CA VAL A 3 -4.80 13.84 22.75
C VAL A 3 -5.35 14.17 21.36
N GLN A 4 -4.55 13.92 20.33
CA GLN A 4 -5.01 13.95 18.94
C GLN A 4 -5.99 12.80 18.79
N THR A 5 -7.26 13.04 19.15
CA THR A 5 -8.35 12.12 18.87
C THR A 5 -8.46 12.07 17.36
N THR A 6 -8.02 10.97 16.76
CA THR A 6 -8.44 10.59 15.42
C THR A 6 -9.96 10.75 15.38
N GLU A 7 -10.47 11.59 14.49
CA GLU A 7 -11.90 11.75 14.26
C GLU A 7 -12.57 10.36 14.23
N PRO A 8 -13.73 10.18 14.88
CA PRO A 8 -14.43 8.91 14.85
C PRO A 8 -14.62 8.45 13.40
N ILE A 9 -14.03 7.29 13.08
CA ILE A 9 -14.15 6.63 11.78
C ILE A 9 -15.57 6.12 11.62
N PHE A 10 -16.47 6.99 11.15
CA PHE A 10 -17.84 6.63 10.86
C PHE A 10 -17.89 5.87 9.54
N ALA A 11 -18.60 4.74 9.56
CA ALA A 11 -18.94 3.96 8.37
C ALA A 11 -17.76 3.65 7.42
N GLU A 12 -16.56 3.44 7.96
CA GLU A 12 -15.39 3.00 7.20
C GLU A 12 -15.67 1.64 6.55
N ARG A 13 -15.44 1.56 5.23
CA ARG A 13 -15.74 0.36 4.44
C ARG A 13 -14.62 0.09 3.45
N ASN A 14 -14.36 -1.18 3.22
CA ASN A 14 -13.59 -1.60 2.06
C ASN A 14 -14.53 -1.62 0.84
N LEU A 15 -14.23 -0.78 -0.15
CA LEU A 15 -15.00 -0.65 -1.39
C LEU A 15 -14.26 -1.24 -2.60
N GLY A 16 -13.05 -1.77 -2.38
CA GLY A 16 -12.18 -2.33 -3.42
C GLY A 16 -11.85 -3.79 -3.17
N GLN A 17 -10.99 -4.34 -4.03
CA GLN A 17 -10.44 -5.66 -3.83
C GLN A 17 -9.18 -5.57 -2.96
N ALA A 18 -9.06 -6.49 -2.00
CA ALA A 18 -7.83 -6.66 -1.23
C ALA A 18 -6.79 -7.45 -2.05
N THR A 19 -5.52 -7.06 -1.91
CA THR A 19 -4.40 -7.69 -2.60
C THR A 19 -3.49 -8.38 -1.59
N LEU A 20 -3.18 -9.66 -1.81
CA LEU A 20 -2.28 -10.45 -0.96
C LEU A 20 -0.94 -10.65 -1.66
N LEU A 21 0.15 -10.25 -1.02
CA LEU A 21 1.51 -10.37 -1.55
C LEU A 21 2.50 -10.55 -0.38
N GLY A 22 3.40 -11.51 -0.47
CA GLY A 22 4.45 -11.73 0.53
C GLY A 22 3.93 -12.01 1.94
N GLY A 23 2.73 -12.56 2.09
CA GLY A 23 2.07 -12.74 3.39
C GLY A 23 1.48 -11.45 3.99
N LEU A 24 1.51 -10.34 3.25
CA LEU A 24 0.88 -9.08 3.62
C LEU A 24 -0.44 -8.90 2.86
N LEU A 25 -1.53 -8.76 3.59
CA LEU A 25 -2.83 -8.39 3.05
C LEU A 25 -2.93 -6.86 3.00
N THR A 26 -2.91 -6.31 1.79
CA THR A 26 -2.97 -4.87 1.55
C THR A 26 -4.32 -4.50 0.93
N PHE A 27 -5.03 -3.55 1.53
CA PHE A 27 -6.32 -3.08 1.00
C PHE A 27 -6.57 -1.64 1.43
N THR A 28 -7.41 -0.93 0.68
CA THR A 28 -7.85 0.41 1.07
C THR A 28 -9.22 0.36 1.72
N THR A 29 -9.47 1.36 2.53
CA THR A 29 -10.80 1.66 3.05
C THR A 29 -11.16 3.10 2.72
N TYR A 30 -12.44 3.39 2.79
CA TYR A 30 -12.98 4.72 2.63
C TYR A 30 -13.92 5.02 3.78
N SER A 31 -13.71 6.16 4.44
CA SER A 31 -14.58 6.68 5.47
C SER A 31 -15.21 8.00 4.98
N PRO A 32 -16.55 8.08 4.90
CA PRO A 32 -17.23 9.32 4.58
C PRO A 32 -17.03 10.37 5.70
N MET A 33 -16.96 11.65 5.31
CA MET A 33 -16.98 12.75 6.27
C MET A 33 -18.38 12.87 6.90
N ASP A 34 -18.43 13.30 8.16
CA ASP A 34 -19.69 13.58 8.87
C ASP A 34 -20.40 14.84 8.34
N GLN A 35 -19.67 15.72 7.66
CA GLN A 35 -20.19 16.99 7.13
C GLN A 35 -20.78 16.82 5.73
N GLU A 36 -22.09 17.03 5.60
CA GLU A 36 -22.89 16.89 4.38
C GLU A 36 -22.35 17.68 3.16
N CYS A 37 -21.63 18.79 3.41
CA CYS A 37 -21.10 19.66 2.37
C CYS A 37 -19.71 19.25 1.85
N GLN A 38 -19.05 18.25 2.45
CA GLN A 38 -17.74 17.80 2.01
C GLN A 38 -17.90 16.72 0.93
N ARG A 39 -17.39 17.00 -0.26
CA ARG A 39 -17.56 16.12 -1.44
C ARG A 39 -16.71 14.85 -1.42
N LEU A 40 -15.69 14.78 -0.55
CA LEU A 40 -14.70 13.71 -0.53
C LEU A 40 -14.52 13.22 0.91
N GLY A 41 -14.55 11.90 1.09
CA GLY A 41 -14.15 11.22 2.32
C GLY A 41 -12.63 11.02 2.39
N ASN A 42 -12.19 10.42 3.49
CA ASN A 42 -10.80 10.03 3.68
C ASN A 42 -10.60 8.57 3.27
N SER A 43 -9.45 8.28 2.65
CA SER A 43 -9.05 6.91 2.38
C SER A 43 -7.84 6.52 3.20
N THR A 44 -7.79 5.26 3.60
CA THR A 44 -6.71 4.70 4.42
C THR A 44 -6.23 3.41 3.77
N LEU A 45 -4.91 3.19 3.72
CA LEU A 45 -4.30 1.94 3.28
C LEU A 45 -3.97 1.09 4.50
N TYR A 46 -4.46 -0.15 4.51
CA TYR A 46 -4.13 -1.16 5.51
C TYR A 46 -3.10 -2.14 4.98
N GLY A 47 -2.19 -2.57 5.85
CA GLY A 47 -1.19 -3.61 5.61
C GLY A 47 -1.15 -4.57 6.79
N LEU A 48 -1.92 -5.66 6.69
CA LEU A 48 -2.12 -6.61 7.79
C LEU A 48 -1.47 -7.95 7.49
N TYR A 49 -1.05 -8.66 8.53
CA TYR A 49 -0.61 -10.05 8.38
C TYR A 49 -1.79 -10.93 8.02
N TYR A 50 -1.70 -11.65 6.89
CA TYR A 50 -2.85 -12.32 6.29
C TYR A 50 -3.47 -13.43 7.17
N GLN A 51 -2.69 -14.05 8.05
CA GLN A 51 -3.17 -15.14 8.91
C GLN A 51 -3.92 -14.64 10.15
N THR A 52 -3.46 -13.54 10.73
CA THR A 52 -4.00 -13.03 12.01
C THR A 52 -4.88 -11.80 11.85
N GLY A 53 -4.79 -11.11 10.71
CA GLY A 53 -5.43 -9.81 10.51
C GLY A 53 -4.86 -8.70 11.40
N THR A 54 -3.67 -8.88 11.97
CA THR A 54 -3.02 -7.91 12.87
C THR A 54 -1.84 -7.21 12.20
N ALA A 55 -1.28 -6.21 12.88
CA ALA A 55 0.02 -5.64 12.53
C ALA A 55 1.09 -6.75 12.44
N TRP A 56 2.02 -6.60 11.50
CA TRP A 56 3.21 -7.45 11.43
C TRP A 56 4.23 -7.03 12.49
N ARG A 57 5.17 -7.93 12.84
CA ARG A 57 6.18 -7.69 13.89
C ARG A 57 7.19 -6.61 13.52
N THR A 58 7.38 -6.35 12.22
CA THR A 58 8.28 -5.31 11.70
C THR A 58 7.50 -4.30 10.86
N PRO A 59 7.95 -3.03 10.80
CA PRO A 59 7.24 -1.96 10.10
C PRO A 59 7.13 -2.23 8.60
N VAL A 60 5.90 -2.42 8.11
CA VAL A 60 5.63 -2.76 6.71
C VAL A 60 5.59 -1.55 5.80
N PHE A 61 5.50 -0.33 6.33
CA PHE A 61 5.45 0.93 5.56
C PHE A 61 6.75 1.75 5.62
N GLY A 62 7.90 1.10 5.87
CA GLY A 62 9.20 1.77 5.96
C GLY A 62 9.25 2.81 7.09
N ASP A 63 9.81 3.99 6.81
CA ASP A 63 9.98 5.09 7.79
C ASP A 63 8.64 5.68 8.27
N SER A 64 7.57 5.55 7.49
CA SER A 64 6.20 5.89 7.89
C SER A 64 5.51 4.76 8.67
N GLY A 65 6.22 3.67 8.94
CA GLY A 65 5.72 2.44 9.54
C GLY A 65 5.73 2.40 11.06
N LEU A 66 6.01 3.52 11.74
CA LEU A 66 6.00 3.61 13.20
C LEU A 66 5.05 4.72 13.68
N TRP A 67 4.18 4.37 14.62
CA TRP A 67 3.37 5.34 15.36
C TRP A 67 4.23 6.11 16.37
N VAL A 68 3.70 7.21 16.92
CA VAL A 68 4.38 8.09 17.89
C VAL A 68 4.89 7.34 19.13
N ASN A 69 4.26 6.23 19.50
CA ASN A 69 4.62 5.36 20.63
C ASN A 69 5.62 4.24 20.25
N ASN A 70 6.25 4.29 19.08
CA ASN A 70 7.17 3.27 18.57
C ASN A 70 6.47 1.91 18.29
N GLU A 71 5.16 1.93 18.08
CA GLU A 71 4.37 0.76 17.66
C GLU A 71 4.35 0.63 16.14
N VAL A 72 4.28 -0.61 15.63
CA VAL A 72 4.23 -0.86 14.19
C VAL A 72 2.92 -0.35 13.60
N ALA A 73 3.02 0.54 12.62
CA ALA A 73 1.88 1.02 11.85
C ALA A 73 1.35 -0.07 10.92
N TYR A 74 0.07 -0.40 11.11
CA TYR A 74 -0.67 -1.35 10.29
C TYR A 74 -1.61 -0.67 9.29
N LYS A 75 -1.70 0.67 9.37
CA LYS A 75 -2.45 1.50 8.43
C LYS A 75 -1.77 2.86 8.26
N ILE A 76 -2.00 3.48 7.11
CA ILE A 76 -1.58 4.85 6.79
C ILE A 76 -2.71 5.58 6.09
N ASP A 77 -2.83 6.88 6.33
CA ASP A 77 -3.85 7.70 5.66
C ASP A 77 -3.36 8.11 4.26
N LEU A 78 -4.24 7.95 3.27
CA LEU A 78 -4.03 8.30 1.86
C LEU A 78 -4.59 9.67 1.51
N ASP A 79 -5.06 10.40 2.52
CA ASP A 79 -5.70 11.71 2.40
C ASP A 79 -7.07 11.66 1.71
N TYR A 80 -7.61 12.83 1.38
CA TYR A 80 -8.91 12.98 0.74
C TYR A 80 -9.00 12.26 -0.62
N GLY A 81 -10.11 11.54 -0.80
CA GLY A 81 -10.48 10.91 -2.05
C GLY A 81 -10.73 9.42 -1.90
N LEU A 82 -11.56 8.88 -2.79
CA LEU A 82 -11.84 7.46 -2.82
C LEU A 82 -10.63 6.74 -3.41
N ALA A 83 -10.02 5.87 -2.62
CA ALA A 83 -9.06 4.87 -3.07
C ALA A 83 -9.69 3.47 -3.03
N ILE A 84 -9.55 2.73 -4.13
CA ILE A 84 -10.04 1.34 -4.26
C ILE A 84 -8.85 0.37 -4.28
N THR A 85 -8.89 -0.67 -5.11
CA THR A 85 -7.86 -1.71 -5.18
C THR A 85 -6.44 -1.15 -5.32
N PRO A 86 -5.53 -1.41 -4.35
CA PRO A 86 -4.13 -1.06 -4.48
C PRO A 86 -3.42 -2.00 -5.45
N ASN A 87 -2.62 -1.46 -6.36
CA ASN A 87 -1.81 -2.22 -7.29
C ASN A 87 -0.43 -2.47 -6.68
N LEU A 88 -0.09 -3.72 -6.41
CA LEU A 88 1.21 -4.07 -5.84
C LEU A 88 2.20 -4.43 -6.94
N HIS A 89 3.40 -3.88 -6.84
CA HIS A 89 4.52 -4.17 -7.72
C HIS A 89 5.70 -4.72 -6.93
N VAL A 90 6.30 -5.78 -7.44
CA VAL A 90 7.58 -6.33 -6.94
C VAL A 90 8.59 -6.27 -8.07
N GLY A 91 9.71 -5.60 -7.81
CA GLY A 91 10.76 -5.36 -8.79
C GLY A 91 12.14 -5.79 -8.28
N GLY A 92 13.18 -5.18 -8.86
CA GLY A 92 14.56 -5.39 -8.40
C GLY A 92 14.82 -4.85 -6.99
N GLU A 93 14.07 -3.83 -6.59
CA GLU A 93 14.15 -3.17 -5.28
C GLU A 93 13.69 -4.09 -4.13
N GLU A 94 14.13 -3.81 -2.90
CA GLU A 94 13.77 -4.58 -1.72
C GLU A 94 12.31 -4.36 -1.31
N GLY A 95 11.59 -5.45 -1.06
CA GLY A 95 10.16 -5.45 -0.75
C GLY A 95 9.25 -5.22 -1.97
N SER A 96 8.04 -4.73 -1.69
CA SER A 96 7.03 -4.37 -2.68
C SER A 96 6.73 -2.87 -2.65
N THR A 97 6.10 -2.36 -3.70
CA THR A 97 5.55 -1.01 -3.72
C THR A 97 4.06 -1.09 -4.03
N ALA A 98 3.24 -0.46 -3.19
CA ALA A 98 1.82 -0.30 -3.40
C ALA A 98 1.55 1.02 -4.12
N PHE A 99 0.93 0.93 -5.28
CA PHE A 99 0.44 2.08 -6.03
C PHE A 99 -1.06 2.21 -5.83
N VAL A 100 -1.45 3.34 -5.26
CA VAL A 100 -2.85 3.65 -4.98
C VAL A 100 -3.26 4.87 -5.77
N GLN A 101 -4.30 4.73 -6.58
CA GLN A 101 -4.91 5.83 -7.30
C GLN A 101 -6.12 6.33 -6.52
N THR A 102 -6.14 7.62 -6.23
CA THR A 102 -7.27 8.28 -5.56
C THR A 102 -8.19 8.93 -6.60
N SER A 103 -9.45 9.16 -6.23
CA SER A 103 -10.42 9.86 -7.08
C SER A 103 -10.04 11.32 -7.41
N THR A 104 -9.03 11.88 -6.73
CA THR A 104 -8.47 13.21 -7.04
C THR A 104 -7.48 13.18 -8.20
N GLY A 105 -7.15 12.00 -8.72
CA GLY A 105 -6.15 11.80 -9.77
C GLY A 105 -4.72 11.70 -9.24
N ALA A 106 -4.52 11.75 -7.92
CA ALA A 106 -3.22 11.52 -7.32
C ALA A 106 -2.86 10.03 -7.35
N ILE A 107 -1.58 9.74 -7.62
CA ILE A 107 -1.00 8.40 -7.52
C ILE A 107 -0.05 8.41 -6.34
N VAL A 108 -0.40 7.70 -5.28
CA VAL A 108 0.42 7.57 -4.08
C VAL A 108 1.19 6.25 -4.18
N ALA A 109 2.52 6.35 -4.15
CA ALA A 109 3.42 5.20 -4.15
C ALA A 109 3.93 4.95 -2.73
N ILE A 110 3.54 3.82 -2.14
CA ILE A 110 3.88 3.45 -0.76
C ILE A 110 4.82 2.27 -0.79
N LYS A 111 6.03 2.46 -0.25
CA LYS A 111 7.03 1.39 -0.17
C LYS A 111 6.68 0.43 0.96
N GLN A 112 6.82 -0.86 0.68
CA GLN A 112 6.61 -1.96 1.61
C GLN A 112 7.85 -2.85 1.70
N PRO A 113 8.92 -2.39 2.38
CA PRO A 113 10.21 -3.08 2.38
C PRO A 113 10.18 -4.41 3.15
N ASN A 114 9.42 -4.48 4.25
CA ASN A 114 9.45 -5.59 5.20
C ASN A 114 8.23 -6.51 5.05
N LEU A 115 8.28 -7.42 4.09
CA LEU A 115 7.19 -8.38 3.89
C LEU A 115 7.30 -9.57 4.87
N PRO A 116 6.17 -10.10 5.39
CA PRO A 116 6.15 -11.26 6.29
C PRO A 116 6.84 -12.52 5.74
N THR A 117 6.70 -12.75 4.44
CA THR A 117 7.38 -13.80 3.70
C THR A 117 8.29 -13.14 2.69
N GLN A 118 9.55 -13.60 2.60
CA GLN A 118 10.41 -13.18 1.50
C GLN A 118 9.78 -13.64 0.19
N GLU A 119 9.27 -12.68 -0.59
CA GLU A 119 8.87 -12.89 -1.97
C GLU A 119 10.04 -13.54 -2.70
N GLY A 120 9.86 -14.77 -3.18
CA GLY A 120 10.82 -15.40 -4.07
C GLY A 120 10.93 -14.54 -5.32
N LYS A 121 11.95 -13.68 -5.40
CA LYS A 121 12.24 -12.88 -6.59
C LYS A 121 12.67 -13.81 -7.72
N THR A 122 11.70 -14.32 -8.47
CA THR A 122 11.96 -15.13 -9.67
C THR A 122 11.60 -14.27 -10.88
N GLY A 123 12.61 -13.84 -11.62
CA GLY A 123 12.39 -12.92 -12.74
C GLY A 123 13.65 -12.67 -13.57
N ARG A 124 13.48 -12.66 -14.89
CA ARG A 124 14.50 -12.29 -15.86
C ARG A 124 14.80 -10.79 -15.71
N LYS A 125 16.00 -10.45 -15.24
CA LYS A 125 16.41 -9.07 -14.91
C LYS A 125 16.72 -8.19 -16.12
N SER A 126 16.87 -8.78 -17.31
CA SER A 126 17.10 -8.04 -18.54
C SER A 126 16.66 -8.82 -19.77
N TRP A 127 16.20 -8.07 -20.77
CA TRP A 127 16.10 -8.53 -22.14
C TRP A 127 17.16 -7.80 -22.96
N PHE A 128 17.85 -8.55 -23.81
CA PHE A 128 18.77 -8.02 -24.81
C PHE A 128 18.23 -8.48 -26.16
N GLU A 129 18.07 -7.54 -27.09
CA GLU A 129 17.81 -7.85 -28.48
C GLU A 129 19.13 -8.20 -29.15
N GLY A 130 19.25 -9.44 -29.64
CA GLY A 130 20.40 -9.83 -30.45
C GLY A 130 20.34 -9.13 -31.79
N ILE A 131 21.28 -8.21 -32.03
CA ILE A 131 21.50 -7.63 -33.35
C ILE A 131 21.80 -8.79 -34.31
N PRO A 132 21.01 -9.03 -35.36
CA PRO A 132 21.33 -10.06 -36.34
C PRO A 132 22.60 -9.63 -37.07
N THR A 133 23.71 -10.33 -36.83
CA THR A 133 24.93 -10.15 -37.63
C THR A 133 24.60 -10.62 -39.04
N THR A 134 24.43 -9.67 -39.95
CA THR A 134 24.35 -9.94 -41.38
C THR A 134 25.66 -10.65 -41.76
N PRO A 135 25.62 -11.86 -42.34
CA PRO A 135 26.85 -12.49 -42.79
C PRO A 135 27.47 -11.62 -43.88
N ALA A 136 28.77 -11.33 -43.74
CA ALA A 136 29.55 -10.57 -44.70
C ALA A 136 29.56 -11.29 -46.07
N PRO A 137 29.61 -10.52 -47.18
CA PRO A 137 29.50 -11.04 -48.55
C PRO A 137 30.66 -11.96 -48.95
#